data_AF-A0A7W0I4R5-F1
#
_entry.id   AF-A0A7W0I4R5-F1
#
_cell.length_a   1.000
_cell.length_b   1.000
_cell.length_c   1.000
_cell.angle_alpha   90.00
_cell.angle_beta   90.00
_cell.angle_gamma   90.00
#
_symmetry.space_group_name_H-M   'P 1'
#
loop_
_entity.id
_entity.type
_entity.pdbx_description
1 polymer ?
#
loop_
_entity_poly.entity_id
_entity_poly.type
_entity_poly.pdbx_seq_one_letter_code
_entity_poly.pdbx_strand_id
1 'polypeptide(L)'
;MVEINQVLEEIVSDMHEKFGRSVMDAYRLNRGWLNVKWRMVTDQGPVFVKFYHPDRYKLHVSEKRKKIELTLSLQQRLHESGLSCPEVYASTEGVFM
;
A
#
# COMPACT_ATOMS: atom_id res chain seq x y z
N MET A 1 7.59 -14.07 13.55
CA MET A 1 6.77 -12.88 13.85
C MET A 1 7.40 -11.74 13.07
N VAL A 2 6.65 -11.06 12.20
CA VAL A 2 7.21 -9.95 11.44
C VAL A 2 7.29 -8.73 12.37
N GLU A 3 8.49 -8.19 12.57
CA GLU A 3 8.71 -6.99 13.37
C GLU A 3 8.11 -5.78 12.65
N ILE A 4 7.17 -5.10 13.30
CA ILE A 4 6.40 -4.05 12.64
C ILE A 4 7.25 -2.84 12.25
N ASN A 5 8.31 -2.58 13.01
CA ASN A 5 9.23 -1.49 12.74
C ASN A 5 10.08 -1.78 11.49
N GLN A 6 10.51 -3.03 11.30
CA GLN A 6 11.24 -3.43 10.09
C GLN A 6 10.35 -3.28 8.84
N VAL A 7 9.08 -3.68 8.93
CA VAL A 7 8.13 -3.47 7.82
C VAL A 7 7.93 -1.99 7.52
N LEU A 8 7.86 -1.15 8.54
CA LEU A 8 7.73 0.30 8.35
C LEU A 8 8.96 0.87 7.65
N GLU A 9 10.17 0.46 8.05
CA GLU A 9 11.43 0.88 7.40
C GLU A 9 11.47 0.47 5.92
N GLU A 10 11.11 -0.78 5.61
CA GLU A 10 11.01 -1.27 4.24
C GLU A 10 9.99 -0.47 3.42
N ILE A 11 8.81 -0.20 3.98
CA ILE A 11 7.78 0.61 3.32
C ILE A 11 8.29 2.04 3.08
N VAL A 12 8.99 2.66 4.04
CA VAL A 12 9.54 4.01 3.86
C VAL A 12 10.58 4.03 2.73
N SER A 13 11.44 3.01 2.64
CA SER A 13 12.39 2.87 1.53
C SER A 13 11.67 2.72 0.20
N ASP A 14 10.67 1.83 0.13
CA ASP A 14 9.85 1.59 -1.05
C ASP A 14 9.09 2.83 -1.51
N MET A 15 8.57 3.64 -0.59
CA MET A 15 7.90 4.91 -0.89
C MET A 15 8.82 5.86 -1.65
N HIS A 16 10.10 5.93 -1.26
CA HIS A 16 11.08 6.73 -1.97
C HIS A 16 11.47 6.10 -3.31
N GLU A 17 11.92 4.85 -3.30
CA GLU A 17 12.50 4.18 -4.48
C GLU A 17 11.48 3.86 -5.58
N LYS A 18 10.29 3.42 -5.19
CA LYS A 18 9.27 2.89 -6.12
C LYS A 18 8.16 3.89 -6.39
N PHE A 19 7.91 4.85 -5.49
CA PHE A 19 6.84 5.83 -5.65
C PHE A 19 7.34 7.28 -5.74
N GLY A 20 8.64 7.52 -5.59
CA GLY A 20 9.23 8.85 -5.69
C GLY A 20 8.71 9.84 -4.64
N ARG A 21 8.30 9.34 -3.46
CA ARG A 21 7.71 10.13 -2.37
C ARG A 21 8.54 10.01 -1.11
N SER A 22 8.96 11.14 -0.57
CA SER A 22 9.74 11.18 0.67
C SER A 22 8.80 11.19 1.88
N VAL A 23 8.88 10.17 2.74
CA VAL A 23 8.07 10.09 3.98
C VAL A 23 8.68 10.98 5.05
N MET A 24 7.90 11.96 5.52
CA MET A 24 8.28 12.88 6.60
C MET A 24 7.78 12.42 7.96
N ASP A 25 6.65 11.72 8.00
CA ASP A 25 6.06 11.19 9.23
C ASP A 25 5.15 9.99 8.94
N ALA A 26 5.00 9.08 9.90
CA ALA A 26 4.21 7.87 9.77
C ALA A 26 3.44 7.51 11.06
N TYR A 27 2.12 7.49 10.95
CA TYR A 27 1.22 7.17 12.05
C TYR A 27 0.57 5.81 11.82
N ARG A 28 0.85 4.85 12.71
CA ARG A 28 0.19 3.54 12.68
C ARG A 28 -1.29 3.68 13.06
N LEU A 29 -2.17 3.12 12.23
CA LEU A 29 -3.60 3.10 12.45
C LEU A 29 -4.00 1.77 13.10
N ASN A 30 -4.25 1.79 14.40
CA ASN A 30 -4.65 0.60 15.18
C ASN A 30 -6.17 0.32 15.06
N ARG A 31 -6.69 0.25 13.82
CA ARG A 31 -8.09 -0.09 13.54
C ARG A 31 -8.19 -1.25 12.55
N GLY A 32 -8.85 -2.33 12.97
CA GLY A 32 -8.96 -3.57 12.22
C GLY A 32 -8.11 -4.69 12.82
N TRP A 33 -8.31 -5.92 12.34
CA TRP A 33 -7.75 -7.09 13.02
C TRP A 33 -6.38 -7.53 12.47
N LEU A 34 -6.25 -7.68 11.14
CA LEU A 34 -5.10 -8.40 10.55
C LEU A 34 -4.24 -7.58 9.60
N ASN A 35 -4.77 -6.57 8.92
CA ASN A 35 -3.97 -5.72 8.04
C ASN A 35 -3.38 -4.56 8.84
N VAL A 36 -2.09 -4.32 8.67
CA VAL A 36 -1.45 -3.14 9.25
C VAL A 36 -1.65 -1.97 8.30
N LYS A 37 -1.94 -0.81 8.87
CA LYS A 37 -2.25 0.41 8.13
C LYS A 37 -1.48 1.58 8.70
N TRP A 38 -1.03 2.47 7.83
CA TRP A 38 -0.42 3.73 8.22
C TRP A 38 -1.09 4.88 7.49
N ARG A 39 -1.18 6.01 8.19
CA ARG A 39 -1.30 7.33 7.56
C ARG A 39 0.10 7.91 7.52
N MET A 40 0.61 8.19 6.33
CA MET A 40 1.94 8.79 6.15
C MET A 40 1.79 10.20 5.64
N VAL A 41 2.67 11.09 6.09
CA VAL A 41 2.83 12.44 5.55
C VAL A 41 4.02 12.40 4.61
N THR A 42 3.83 12.76 3.34
CA THR A 42 4.92 12.86 2.36
C THR A 42 5.06 14.28 1.84
N ASP A 43 6.17 14.55 1.20
CA ASP A 43 6.47 15.75 0.41
C ASP A 43 5.41 16.14 -0.64
N GLN A 44 4.57 15.18 -1.05
CA GLN A 44 3.50 15.32 -2.05
C GLN A 44 2.10 15.15 -1.43
N GLY A 45 1.98 15.34 -0.12
CA GLY A 45 0.73 15.22 0.62
C GLY A 45 0.58 13.90 1.37
N PRO A 46 -0.51 13.74 2.14
CA PRO A 46 -0.72 12.55 2.95
C PRO A 46 -1.14 11.35 2.09
N VAL A 47 -0.63 10.17 2.44
CA VAL A 47 -1.01 8.90 1.80
C VAL A 47 -1.46 7.87 2.84
N PHE A 48 -2.28 6.92 2.38
CA PHE A 48 -2.70 5.78 3.17
C PHE A 48 -1.99 4.53 2.67
N VAL A 49 -1.25 3.86 3.54
CA VAL A 49 -0.52 2.62 3.23
C VAL A 49 -1.17 1.44 3.95
N LYS A 50 -1.32 0.32 3.24
CA LYS A 50 -1.91 -0.92 3.77
C LYS A 50 -0.98 -2.08 3.48
N PHE A 51 -0.45 -2.68 4.55
CA PHE A 51 0.29 -3.93 4.47
C PHE A 51 -0.67 -5.12 4.63
N TYR A 52 -0.74 -5.94 3.59
CA TYR A 52 -1.56 -7.16 3.58
C TYR A 52 -0.92 -8.24 4.43
N HIS A 53 -1.67 -8.82 5.37
CA HIS A 53 -1.14 -9.90 6.20
C HIS A 53 -0.71 -11.11 5.34
N PRO A 54 0.56 -11.54 5.39
CA PRO A 54 1.11 -12.52 4.46
C PRO A 54 0.39 -13.88 4.53
N ASP A 55 0.08 -14.37 5.73
CA ASP A 55 -0.60 -15.67 5.90
C ASP A 55 -2.08 -15.63 5.51
N ARG A 56 -2.80 -14.57 5.92
CA ARG A 56 -4.23 -14.40 5.59
C ARG A 56 -4.45 -14.36 4.07
N TYR A 57 -3.60 -13.62 3.36
CA TYR A 57 -3.71 -13.45 1.92
C TYR A 57 -2.90 -14.49 1.14
N LYS A 58 -2.12 -15.33 1.83
CA LYS A 58 -1.21 -16.32 1.23
C LYS A 58 -0.32 -15.69 0.17
N LEU A 59 0.37 -14.60 0.51
CA LEU A 59 1.18 -13.82 -0.43
C LEU A 59 2.33 -14.61 -1.07
N HIS A 60 2.76 -15.71 -0.43
CA HIS A 60 3.69 -16.68 -1.02
C HIS A 60 3.12 -17.43 -2.23
N VAL A 61 1.80 -17.41 -2.43
CA VAL A 61 1.13 -17.98 -3.61
C VAL A 61 0.95 -16.88 -4.65
N SER A 62 1.69 -16.96 -5.76
CA SER A 62 1.69 -15.97 -6.85
C SER A 62 0.28 -15.59 -7.32
N GLU A 63 -0.61 -16.56 -7.51
CA GLU A 63 -2.00 -16.31 -7.94
C GLU A 63 -2.83 -15.51 -6.93
N LYS A 64 -2.50 -15.56 -5.63
CA LYS A 64 -3.17 -14.75 -4.62
C LYS A 64 -2.66 -13.31 -4.63
N ARG A 65 -1.36 -13.11 -4.86
CA ARG A 65 -0.77 -11.79 -5.07
C ARG A 65 -1.38 -11.10 -6.29
N LYS A 66 -1.45 -11.79 -7.43
CA LYS A 66 -2.06 -11.26 -8.67
C LYS A 66 -3.52 -10.81 -8.48
N LYS A 67 -4.28 -11.47 -7.61
CA LYS A 67 -5.66 -11.04 -7.30
C LYS A 67 -5.72 -9.70 -6.57
N ILE A 68 -4.74 -9.41 -5.72
CA ILE A 68 -4.63 -8.11 -5.05
C ILE A 68 -4.32 -7.03 -6.09
N GLU A 69 -3.29 -7.25 -6.91
CA GLU A 69 -2.89 -6.35 -8.00
C GLU A 69 -4.07 -6.06 -8.94
N LEU A 70 -4.79 -7.10 -9.38
CA LEU A 70 -5.99 -6.95 -10.20
C LEU A 70 -7.08 -6.11 -9.51
N THR A 71 -7.32 -6.35 -8.22
CA THR A 71 -8.32 -5.58 -7.46
C THR A 71 -7.94 -4.11 -7.37
N LEU A 72 -6.65 -3.81 -7.16
CA LEU A 72 -6.12 -2.45 -7.12
C LEU A 72 -6.23 -1.76 -8.49
N SER A 73 -5.90 -2.46 -9.58
CA SER A 73 -6.10 -1.95 -10.95
C SER A 73 -7.57 -1.65 -11.25
N LEU A 74 -8.49 -2.52 -10.82
CA LEU A 74 -9.92 -2.28 -10.96
C LEU A 74 -10.38 -1.06 -10.16
N GLN A 75 -9.90 -0.90 -8.92
CA GLN A 75 -10.21 0.28 -8.11
C GLN A 75 -9.71 1.57 -8.80
N GLN A 76 -8.49 1.57 -9.34
CA GLN A 76 -7.97 2.73 -10.05
C GLN A 76 -8.83 3.08 -11.27
N ARG A 77 -9.23 2.09 -12.08
CA ARG A 77 -10.12 2.31 -13.21
C ARG A 77 -11.48 2.88 -12.80
N LEU A 78 -12.03 2.44 -11.67
CA LEU A 78 -13.28 2.98 -11.13
C LEU A 78 -13.10 4.44 -10.70
N HIS A 79 -11.98 4.76 -10.03
CA HIS A 79 -11.63 6.13 -9.65
C HIS A 79 -11.53 7.04 -10.88
N GLU A 80 -10.79 6.62 -11.90
CA GLU A 80 -10.64 7.33 -13.18
C GLU A 80 -11.98 7.52 -13.93
N SER A 81 -12.94 6.61 -13.69
CA SER A 81 -14.30 6.73 -14.23
C SER A 81 -15.19 7.72 -13.46
N GLY A 82 -14.66 8.40 -12.43
CA GLY A 82 -15.38 9.38 -11.64
C GLY A 82 -16.18 8.80 -10.46
N LEU A 83 -16.02 7.52 -10.14
CA LEU A 83 -16.65 6.95 -8.94
C LEU A 83 -15.95 7.44 -7.67
N SER A 84 -16.74 7.63 -6.61
CA SER A 84 -16.22 8.03 -5.30
C SER A 84 -15.54 6.85 -4.60
N CYS A 85 -14.32 6.55 -5.04
CA CYS A 85 -13.40 5.65 -4.37
C CYS A 85 -12.00 6.27 -4.30
N PRO A 86 -11.15 5.84 -3.35
CA PRO A 86 -9.78 6.33 -3.27
C PRO A 86 -8.98 5.98 -4.52
N GLU A 87 -8.15 6.90 -4.97
CA GLU A 87 -7.10 6.68 -5.96
C GLU A 87 -6.12 5.60 -5.46
N VAL A 88 -5.55 4.82 -6.39
CA VAL A 88 -4.45 3.90 -6.12
C VAL A 88 -3.21 4.39 -6.86
N TYR A 89 -2.14 4.62 -6.11
CA TYR A 89 -0.85 5.01 -6.68
C TYR A 89 -0.15 3.79 -7.30
N ALA A 90 0.26 3.91 -8.55
CA ALA A 90 1.17 2.95 -9.17
C ALA A 90 2.62 3.28 -8.79
N SER A 91 3.47 2.25 -8.76
CA SER A 91 4.92 2.45 -8.75
C SER A 91 5.39 3.13 -10.04
N THR A 92 6.65 3.56 -10.06
CA THR A 92 7.35 4.08 -11.25
C THR A 92 7.35 3.10 -12.41
N GLU A 93 7.19 1.79 -12.16
CA GLU A 93 7.07 0.73 -13.17
C GLU A 93 5.62 0.47 -13.62
N GLY A 94 4.64 1.24 -13.12
CA GLY A 94 3.22 1.08 -13.44
C GLY A 94 2.53 -0.07 -12.70
N VAL A 95 3.13 -0.61 -11.65
CA VAL A 95 2.58 -1.72 -10.87
C VAL A 95 1.82 -1.18 -9.65
N PHE A 96 0.58 -1.63 -9.45
CA PHE A 96 -0.18 -1.33 -8.23
C PHE A 96 0.17 -2.34 -7.13
N MET A 97 0.72 -1.87 -6.01
CA MET A 97 1.17 -2.68 -4.88
C MET A 97 0.55 -2.23 -3.55
#